data_AF-A0A1Q8SMA3-F1
#
_entry.id   AF-A0A1Q8SMA3-F1
#
_cell.length_a   1.000
_cell.length_b   1.000
_cell.length_c   1.000
_cell.angle_alpha   90.00
_cell.angle_beta   90.00
_cell.angle_gamma   90.00
#
_symmetry.space_group_name_H-M   'P 1'
#
loop_
_entity.id
_entity.type
_entity.pdbx_description
1 polymer ?
#
loop_
_entity_poly.entity_id
_entity_poly.type
_entity_poly.pdbx_seq_one_letter_code
_entity_poly.pdbx_strand_id
1 'polypeptide(L)' 'MSKVEKTEAEWREKLTPEQYHVTREKGTERPFTGDYQVEPVQGIYHCICCGAPLFEN' A
#
# COMPACT_ATOMS: atom_id res chain seq x y z
N MET A 1 -15.24 -8.92 -0.26
CA MET A 1 -13.91 -9.56 -0.29
C MET A 1 -13.67 -10.25 1.04
N SER A 2 -13.01 -11.41 1.04
CA SER A 2 -12.61 -12.10 2.27
C SER A 2 -11.45 -11.36 2.96
N LYS A 3 -11.34 -11.50 4.27
CA LYS A 3 -10.22 -10.94 5.03
C LYS A 3 -8.94 -11.63 4.60
N VAL A 4 -7.92 -10.85 4.26
CA VAL A 4 -6.58 -11.38 3.92
C VAL A 4 -5.85 -11.71 5.22
N GLU A 5 -5.54 -12.99 5.42
CA GLU A 5 -4.76 -13.46 6.56
C GLU A 5 -3.40 -13.93 6.07
N LYS A 6 -2.35 -13.32 6.61
CA LYS A 6 -0.94 -13.68 6.41
C LYS A 6 -0.17 -13.35 7.69
N THR A 7 0.91 -14.07 7.92
CA THR A 7 1.88 -13.82 8.97
C THR A 7 2.69 -12.55 8.69
N GLU A 8 3.34 -12.01 9.72
CA GLU A 8 4.23 -10.85 9.56
C GLU A 8 5.43 -11.16 8.65
N ALA A 9 5.94 -12.40 8.66
CA ALA A 9 7.03 -12.83 7.79
C ALA A 9 6.61 -12.79 6.31
N GLU A 10 5.45 -13.35 5.98
CA GLU A 10 4.91 -13.30 4.60
C GLU A 10 4.65 -11.86 4.14
N TRP A 11 4.24 -10.96 5.04
CA TRP A 11 4.10 -9.55 4.69
C TRP A 11 5.44 -8.85 4.45
N ARG A 12 6.47 -9.15 5.25
CA ARG A 12 7.82 -8.60 5.06
C ARG A 12 8.49 -9.11 3.78
N GLU A 13 8.15 -10.31 3.33
CA GLU A 13 8.61 -10.84 2.03
C GLU A 13 7.87 -10.22 0.84
N LYS A 14 6.56 -9.94 1.00
CA LYS A 14 5.72 -9.43 -0.09
C LYS A 14 5.84 -7.92 -0.32
N LEU A 15 6.03 -7.15 0.74
CA LEU A 15 6.01 -5.68 0.70
C LEU A 15 7.44 -5.13 0.70
N THR A 16 7.63 -3.95 0.09
CA THR A 16 8.87 -3.20 0.30
C THR A 16 8.98 -2.79 1.78
N PRO A 17 10.20 -2.50 2.29
CA PRO A 17 10.37 -2.04 3.67
C PRO A 17 9.49 -0.84 4.03
N GLU A 18 9.35 0.12 3.12
CA GLU A 18 8.50 1.31 3.32
C GLU A 18 7.01 0.97 3.31
N GLN A 19 6.54 0.17 2.36
CA GLN A 19 5.15 -0.28 2.30
C GLN A 19 4.75 -1.05 3.57
N TYR A 20 5.63 -1.92 4.07
CA TYR A 20 5.42 -2.63 5.32
C TYR A 20 5.34 -1.66 6.51
N HIS A 21 6.29 -0.72 6.61
CA HIS A 21 6.32 0.28 7.67
C HIS A 21 5.02 1.11 7.71
N VAL A 22 4.57 1.63 6.56
CA VAL A 22 3.35 2.43 6.45
C VAL A 22 2.10 1.60 6.78
N THR A 23 1.95 0.43 6.17
CA THR A 23 0.69 -0.34 6.23
C THR A 23 0.54 -1.25 7.45
N ARG A 24 1.65 -1.69 8.07
CA ARG A 24 1.65 -2.63 9.20
C ARG A 24 2.13 -2.00 10.50
N GLU A 25 3.13 -1.12 10.44
CA GLU A 25 3.70 -0.44 11.61
C GLU A 25 3.07 0.94 11.86
N LYS A 26 2.06 1.33 11.07
CA LYS A 26 1.38 2.64 11.13
C LYS A 26 2.34 3.82 10.92
N GLY A 27 3.37 3.60 10.12
CA GLY A 27 4.32 4.63 9.71
C GLY A 27 3.73 5.65 8.73
N THR A 28 4.54 6.62 8.36
CA THR A 28 4.21 7.63 7.34
C THR A 28 5.43 7.82 6.46
N GLU A 29 5.23 7.87 5.14
CA GLU A 29 6.30 8.17 4.19
C GLU A 29 6.88 9.57 4.43
N ARG A 30 8.09 9.80 3.94
CA ARG A 30 8.69 11.13 4.08
C ARG A 30 7.90 12.15 3.23
N PRO A 31 7.90 13.43 3.64
CA PRO A 31 7.25 14.46 2.84
C PRO A 31 7.81 14.48 1.42
N PHE A 32 6.90 14.51 0.46
CA PHE A 32 7.17 14.63 -0.97
C PHE A 32 7.90 13.43 -1.63
N THR A 33 7.77 12.22 -1.06
CA THR A 33 8.43 11.02 -1.61
C THR A 33 7.46 9.97 -2.16
N GLY A 34 6.14 10.17 -2.06
CA GLY A 34 5.16 9.20 -2.53
C GLY A 34 5.13 9.07 -4.05
N ASP A 35 5.21 7.83 -4.55
CA ASP A 35 5.24 7.52 -5.99
C ASP A 35 4.06 8.11 -6.78
N TYR A 36 2.89 8.23 -6.13
CA TYR A 36 1.65 8.72 -6.75
C TYR A 36 1.29 10.15 -6.34
N GLN A 37 2.22 10.94 -5.80
CA GLN A 37 1.94 12.30 -5.33
C GLN A 37 1.42 13.23 -6.44
N VAL A 38 1.91 13.06 -7.67
CA VAL A 38 1.48 13.84 -8.84
C VAL A 38 1.25 12.89 -10.01
N GLU A 39 0.17 12.13 -9.94
CA GLU A 39 -0.19 11.15 -10.97
C GLU A 39 -1.38 11.64 -11.81
N PRO A 40 -1.18 12.07 -13.07
CA PRO A 40 -2.26 12.50 -13.95
C PRO A 40 -2.98 11.33 -14.64
N VAL A 41 -2.55 10.08 -14.42
CA VAL A 41 -3.13 8.91 -15.07
C VAL A 41 -4.52 8.57 -14.49
N GLN A 42 -5.49 8.42 -15.38
CA GLN A 42 -6.83 7.92 -15.08
C GLN A 42 -6.77 6.42 -14.73
N GLY A 43 -7.38 6.04 -13.61
CA GLY A 43 -7.35 4.66 -13.13
C GLY A 43 -7.88 4.52 -11.71
N ILE A 44 -7.75 3.31 -11.15
CA ILE A 44 -8.21 2.98 -9.80
C ILE A 44 -7.01 2.61 -8.93
N TYR A 45 -6.87 3.30 -7.80
CA TYR A 45 -5.93 2.96 -6.74
C TYR A 45 -6.44 1.76 -5.95
N HIS A 46 -5.57 0.77 -5.79
CA HIS A 46 -5.87 -0.45 -5.05
C HIS A 46 -5.03 -0.53 -3.77
N CYS A 47 -5.60 -1.08 -2.70
CA CYS A 47 -4.86 -1.37 -1.49
C CYS A 47 -3.71 -2.33 -1.77
N ILE A 48 -2.47 -1.94 -1.46
CA ILE A 48 -1.28 -2.78 -1.71
C ILE A 48 -1.31 -4.11 -0.92
N CYS A 49 -2.02 -4.14 0.22
CA CYS A 49 -2.13 -5.35 1.04
C CYS A 49 -3.14 -6.35 0.46
N CYS A 50 -4.39 -5.92 0.26
CA CYS A 50 -5.50 -6.81 -0.09
C CYS A 50 -5.98 -6.72 -1.54
N GLY A 51 -5.51 -5.74 -2.31
CA GLY A 51 -5.93 -5.51 -3.68
C GLY A 51 -7.35 -4.96 -3.83
N ALA A 52 -7.99 -4.51 -2.75
CA ALA A 52 -9.31 -3.88 -2.85
C ALA A 52 -9.21 -2.52 -3.57
N PRO A 53 -10.14 -2.20 -4.50
CA PRO A 53 -10.21 -0.87 -5.10
C PRO A 53 -10.62 0.14 -4.02
N LEU A 54 -9.92 1.28 -3.96
CA LEU A 54 -10.12 2.31 -2.95
C LEU A 54 -10.59 3.63 -3.55
N PHE A 55 -9.84 4.15 -4.53
CA PHE A 55 -10.07 5.48 -5.09
C PHE A 55 -9.97 5.43 -6.61
N GLU A 56 -10.81 6.20 -7.29
CA GLU A 56 -10.72 6.48 -8.73
C GLU A 56 -10.16 7.89 -8.90
N ASN A 57 -9.26 8.08 -9.88
CA ASN A 57 -8.61 9.37 -10.20
C ASN A 57 -9.33 10.09 -11.33
#